data_AF-A0A242MAD7-F1
#
_entry.id   AF-A0A242MAD7-F1
#
_cell.length_a   1.000
_cell.length_b   1.000
_cell.length_c   1.000
_cell.angle_alpha   90.00
_cell.angle_beta   90.00
_cell.angle_gamma   90.00
#
_symmetry.space_group_name_H-M   'P 1'
#
loop_
_entity.id
_entity.type
_entity.pdbx_description
1 polymer ?
#
loop_
_entity_poly.entity_id
_entity_poly.type
_entity_poly.pdbx_seq_one_letter_code
_entity_poly.pdbx_strand_id
1 'polypeptide(L)'
;MRCLCTTNIIENPNGAVRRVTRRVTRYRDADMAMRWTATGFLEAEKTFRKISGVDDLWILATALHRSTKKSVDHDACSPRPGP
;
A
#
# COMPACT_ATOMS: atom_id res chain seq x y z
N MET A 1 5.65 19.46 -3.07
CA MET A 1 5.68 18.25 -2.23
C MET A 1 5.21 17.08 -3.08
N ARG A 2 6.05 16.07 -3.35
CA ARG A 2 5.76 15.04 -4.39
C ARG A 2 5.31 13.68 -3.84
N CYS A 3 5.38 13.45 -2.53
CA CYS A 3 5.13 12.13 -1.96
C CYS A 3 3.66 11.67 -2.02
N LEU A 4 2.69 12.58 -1.99
CA LEU A 4 1.26 12.25 -2.18
C LEU A 4 0.86 12.17 -3.66
N CYS A 5 1.64 12.79 -4.55
CA CYS A 5 1.43 12.74 -6.00
C CYS A 5 2.02 11.48 -6.65
N THR A 6 2.70 10.66 -5.86
CA THR A 6 3.40 9.45 -6.31
C THR A 6 3.09 8.29 -5.38
N THR A 7 3.32 7.08 -5.86
CA THR A 7 3.20 5.84 -5.08
C THR A 7 4.41 5.56 -4.19
N ASN A 8 5.36 6.50 -4.07
CA ASN A 8 6.61 6.29 -3.35
C ASN A 8 6.39 5.89 -1.87
N ILE A 9 5.31 6.37 -1.24
CA ILE A 9 4.97 6.02 0.15
C ILE A 9 4.70 4.51 0.32
N ILE A 10 4.12 3.86 -0.69
CA ILE A 10 3.82 2.42 -0.67
C ILE A 10 4.93 1.58 -1.31
N GLU A 11 5.63 2.12 -2.31
CA GLU A 11 6.67 1.38 -3.05
C GLU A 11 8.00 1.32 -2.31
N ASN A 12 8.44 2.42 -1.67
CA ASN A 12 9.69 2.46 -0.94
C ASN A 12 9.79 1.40 0.20
N PRO A 13 8.80 1.20 1.07
CA PRO A 13 8.88 0.17 2.11
C PRO A 13 8.86 -1.24 1.52
N ASN A 14 8.09 -1.49 0.45
CA ASN A 14 8.14 -2.77 -0.27
C ASN A 14 9.53 -3.04 -0.85
N GLY A 15 10.22 -2.00 -1.35
CA GLY A 15 11.62 -2.07 -1.76
C GLY A 15 12.55 -2.45 -0.61
N ALA A 16 12.32 -1.93 0.59
CA ALA A 16 13.09 -2.30 1.79
C ALA A 16 12.86 -3.76 2.19
N VAL A 17 11.60 -4.22 2.22
CA VAL A 17 11.27 -5.64 2.45
C VAL A 17 12.03 -6.51 1.47
N ARG A 18 12.00 -6.19 0.17
CA ARG A 18 12.73 -6.95 -0.85
C ARG A 18 14.25 -6.97 -0.63
N ARG A 19 14.84 -5.88 -0.12
CA ARG A 19 16.28 -5.83 0.20
C ARG A 19 16.62 -6.72 1.39
N VAL A 20 15.81 -6.66 2.45
CA VAL A 20 15.99 -7.45 3.68
C VAL A 20 15.81 -8.94 3.40
N THR A 21 14.79 -9.30 2.62
CA THR A 21 14.49 -10.69 2.30
C THR A 21 15.32 -11.27 1.16
N ARG A 22 16.16 -10.47 0.50
CA ARG A 22 16.94 -10.89 -0.69
C ARG A 22 17.78 -12.14 -0.48
N ARG A 23 18.26 -12.37 0.75
CA ARG A 23 19.10 -13.54 1.10
C ARG A 23 18.31 -14.71 1.67
N VAL A 24 17.01 -14.56 1.89
CA VAL A 24 16.14 -15.61 2.44
C VAL A 24 15.68 -16.50 1.29
N THR A 25 16.34 -17.64 1.13
CA THR A 25 16.04 -18.60 0.05
C THR A 25 15.07 -19.70 0.50
N ARG A 26 14.90 -19.90 1.81
CA ARG A 26 14.04 -20.94 2.37
C ARG A 26 13.12 -20.38 3.44
N TYR A 27 11.84 -20.24 3.11
CA TYR A 27 10.77 -19.94 4.05
C TYR A 27 10.23 -21.24 4.64
N ARG A 28 10.08 -21.29 5.96
CA ARG A 28 9.57 -22.46 6.66
C ARG A 28 8.04 -22.45 6.76
N ASP A 29 7.46 -21.26 6.89
CA ASP A 29 6.07 -21.03 7.24
C ASP A 29 5.68 -19.57 6.94
N ALA A 30 4.37 -19.29 6.96
CA ALA A 30 3.84 -17.95 6.73
C ALA A 30 4.27 -16.96 7.81
N ASP A 31 4.40 -17.38 9.07
CA ASP A 31 4.83 -16.48 10.15
C ASP A 31 6.27 -16.04 9.96
N MET A 32 7.16 -16.91 9.46
CA MET A 32 8.51 -16.51 9.08
C MET A 32 8.50 -15.41 8.01
N ALA A 33 7.65 -15.51 6.98
CA ALA A 33 7.52 -14.47 5.97
C ALA A 33 6.97 -13.15 6.54
N MET A 34 6.01 -13.24 7.47
CA MET A 34 5.47 -12.07 8.18
C MET A 34 6.54 -11.37 9.03
N ARG A 35 7.37 -12.12 9.76
CA ARG A 35 8.47 -11.56 10.57
C ARG A 35 9.50 -10.84 9.70
N TRP A 36 9.88 -11.46 8.58
CA TRP A 36 10.82 -10.84 7.64
C TRP A 36 10.25 -9.58 6.97
N THR A 37 8.96 -9.60 6.63
CA THR A 37 8.24 -8.43 6.14
C THR A 37 8.23 -7.33 7.18
N ALA A 38 7.83 -7.63 8.42
CA ALA A 38 7.83 -6.69 9.53
C ALA A 38 9.21 -6.06 9.75
N THR A 39 10.28 -6.85 9.73
CA THR A 39 11.66 -6.34 9.80
C THR A 39 11.98 -5.36 8.66
N GLY A 40 11.56 -5.67 7.44
CA GLY A 40 11.72 -4.76 6.29
C GLY A 40 10.97 -3.44 6.45
N PHE A 41 9.76 -3.48 7.02
CA PHE A 41 8.99 -2.27 7.35
C PHE A 41 9.64 -1.45 8.47
N LEU A 42 10.17 -2.09 9.52
CA LEU A 42 10.90 -1.43 10.61
C LEU A 42 12.20 -0.77 10.12
N GLU A 43 12.86 -1.35 9.11
CA GLU A 43 14.03 -0.71 8.48
C GLU A 43 13.63 0.48 7.62
N ALA A 44 12.53 0.37 6.85
CA ALA A 44 11.99 1.47 6.07
C ALA A 44 11.55 2.66 6.95
N GLU A 45 10.94 2.37 8.10
CA GLU A 45 10.44 3.36 9.06
C GLU A 45 11.50 4.38 9.46
N LYS A 46 12.73 3.93 9.68
CA LYS A 46 13.87 4.79 10.06
C LYS A 46 14.17 5.89 9.03
N THR A 47 13.82 5.64 7.76
CA THR A 47 14.06 6.58 6.66
C THR A 47 12.84 7.45 6.34
N PHE A 48 11.66 7.10 6.87
CA PHE A 48 10.46 7.88 6.62
C PHE A 48 10.49 9.20 7.37
N ARG A 49 9.93 10.21 6.69
CA ARG A 49 9.73 11.54 7.25
C ARG A 49 8.24 11.74 7.45
N LYS A 50 7.88 12.55 8.44
CA LYS A 50 6.50 12.97 8.66
C LYS A 50 5.95 13.59 7.37
N ILE A 51 4.74 13.19 6.98
CA ILE A 51 4.04 13.79 5.85
C ILE A 51 3.72 15.23 6.26
N SER A 52 4.28 16.20 5.54
CA SER A 52 3.92 17.62 5.73
C SER A 52 2.43 17.83 5.38
N GLY A 53 1.71 18.59 6.20
CA GLY A 53 0.27 18.76 6.05
C GLY A 53 -0.54 17.50 6.37
N VAL A 54 -0.03 16.60 7.23
CA VAL A 54 -0.81 15.47 7.75
C VAL A 54 -2.10 15.93 8.42
N ASP A 55 -2.08 17.11 9.04
CA ASP A 55 -3.24 17.72 9.69
C ASP A 55 -4.32 18.16 8.70
N ASP A 56 -3.96 18.36 7.42
CA ASP A 56 -4.90 18.71 6.34
C ASP A 56 -5.32 17.49 5.51
N LEU A 57 -4.80 16.29 5.83
CA LEU A 57 -5.04 15.08 5.05
C LEU A 57 -6.51 14.65 5.06
N TRP A 58 -7.27 15.03 6.10
CA TRP A 58 -8.72 14.80 6.15
C TRP A 58 -9.48 15.59 5.07
N ILE A 59 -8.99 16.75 4.65
CA ILE A 59 -9.56 17.54 3.56
C ILE A 59 -9.40 16.76 2.24
N LEU A 60 -8.22 16.17 2.03
CA LEU A 60 -8.00 15.29 0.88
C LEU A 60 -8.91 14.05 0.95
N ALA A 61 -9.02 13.42 2.12
CA ALA A 61 -9.85 12.22 2.30
C ALA A 61 -11.34 12.50 2.03
N THR A 62 -11.85 13.65 2.47
CA THR A 62 -13.24 14.09 2.22
C THR A 62 -13.46 14.42 0.74
N ALA A 63 -12.52 15.09 0.07
CA ALA A 63 -12.58 15.35 -1.36
C ALA A 63 -12.54 14.06 -2.19
N LEU A 64 -11.73 13.07 -1.78
CA LEU A 64 -11.63 11.77 -2.45
C LEU A 64 -12.90 10.93 -2.24
N HIS A 65 -13.44 10.89 -1.00
CA HIS A 65 -14.73 10.25 -0.71
C HIS A 65 -15.89 10.87 -1.49
N ARG A 66 -15.85 12.18 -1.73
CA ARG A 66 -16.83 12.84 -2.60
C ARG A 66 -16.73 12.37 -4.05
N SER A 67 -15.52 12.04 -4.49
CA SER A 67 -15.23 11.61 -5.87
C SER A 67 -15.59 10.16 -6.12
N THR A 68 -15.41 9.25 -5.16
CA THR A 68 -15.85 7.84 -5.24
C THR A 68 -17.36 7.65 -5.17
N LYS A 69 -18.12 8.65 -4.67
CA LYS A 69 -19.59 8.67 -4.70
C LYS A 69 -20.18 9.07 -6.06
N LYS A 70 -19.34 9.43 -7.04
CA LYS A 70 -19.79 9.44 -8.43
C LYS A 70 -19.82 7.98 -8.88
N SER A 71 -20.98 7.35 -8.70
CA SER A 71 -21.28 6.04 -9.27
C SER A 71 -20.88 6.07 -10.74
N VAL A 72 -19.82 5.35 -11.08
CA VAL A 72 -19.75 4.78 -12.41
C VAL A 72 -20.68 3.58 -12.30
N ASP A 73 -21.86 3.71 -12.89
CA ASP A 73 -22.73 2.57 -13.13
C ASP A 73 -21.93 1.58 -13.98
N HIS A 74 -21.38 0.56 -13.35
CA HIS A 74 -21.03 -0.65 -14.05
C HIS A 74 -22.32 -1.44 -14.16
N ASP A 75 -22.95 -1.31 -15.33
CA ASP A 75 -23.91 -2.30 -15.82
C ASP A 75 -23.31 -3.69 -15.58
N ALA A 76 -23.96 -4.44 -14.69
CA ALA A 76 -23.57 -5.77 -14.32
C ALA A 76 -23.62 -6.68 -15.57
N CYS A 77 -22.46 -7.02 -16.12
CA CYS A 77 -22.34 -8.21 -16.96
C CYS A 77 -22.37 -9.42 -16.04
N SER A 78 -23.57 -9.87 -15.70
CA SER A 78 -23.81 -11.11 -14.95
C SER A 78 -23.18 -12.30 -15.69
N PRO A 79 -22.53 -13.26 -15.00
CA PRO A 79 -22.07 -14.47 -15.65
C PRO A 79 -23.28 -15.29 -16.09
N ARG A 80 -23.30 -15.73 -17.35
CA ARG A 80 -24.29 -16.72 -17.83
C ARG A 80 -24.05 -18.04 -17.08
N PRO A 81 -25.11 -18.75 -16.63
CA PRO A 81 -24.93 -20.11 -16.18
C PRO A 81 -24.50 -20.97 -17.37
N GLY A 82 -23.39 -21.69 -17.21
CA GLY A 82 -22.95 -22.71 -18.17
C GLY A 82 -23.90 -23.92 -18.16
N PRO A 83 -23.80 -24.79 -19.18
CA PRO A 83 -24.59 -26.02 -19.24
C PRO A 83 -24.28 -26.99 -18.09
#